data_AF-A0A925JNG0-F1
#
_entry.id   AF-A0A925JNG0-F1
#
_cell.length_a   1.000
_cell.length_b   1.000
_cell.length_c   1.000
_cell.angle_alpha   90.00
_cell.angle_beta   90.00
_cell.angle_gamma   90.00
#
_symmetry.space_group_name_H-M   'P 1'
#
loop_
_entity.id
_entity.type
_entity.pdbx_description
1 polymer ?
#
loop_
_entity_poly.entity_id
_entity_poly.type
_entity_poly.pdbx_seq_one_letter_code
_entity_poly.pdbx_strand_id
1 'polypeptide(L)' 'MPARRSDLGEFEEVVLLAVAVLTPRAYSVAVAEELEQETGRLVSTGAVHAAL' A
#
# COMPACT_ATOMS: atom_id res chain seq x y z
N MET A 1 7.76 11.00 -14.39
CA MET A 1 7.19 9.94 -15.24
C MET A 1 5.68 10.08 -15.19
N PRO A 2 4.96 10.27 -16.31
CA PRO A 2 3.51 10.41 -16.25
C PRO A 2 2.92 9.04 -15.92
N ALA A 3 2.15 8.95 -14.84
CA ALA A 3 1.42 7.74 -14.50
C ALA A 3 0.46 7.46 -15.66
N ARG A 4 0.68 6.34 -16.36
CA ARG A 4 -0.33 5.77 -17.26
C ARG A 4 -1.59 5.55 -16.43
N ARG A 5 -2.76 5.70 -17.05
CA ARG A 5 -4.01 5.28 -16.41
C ARG A 5 -3.93 3.76 -16.29
N SER A 6 -3.36 3.30 -15.18
CA SER A 6 -3.19 1.89 -14.87
C SER A 6 -4.55 1.33 -14.50
N ASP A 7 -4.80 0.06 -14.79
CA ASP A 7 -5.97 -0.69 -14.32
C ASP A 7 -5.88 -0.98 -12.80
N LEU A 8 -5.39 0.01 -12.04
CA LEU A 8 -5.05 -0.09 -10.63
C LEU A 8 -6.31 0.11 -9.80
N GLY A 9 -6.61 -0.86 -8.95
CA GLY A 9 -7.71 -0.75 -8.00
C GLY A 9 -7.44 0.32 -6.94
N GLU A 10 -8.51 0.84 -6.33
CA GLU A 10 -8.44 1.83 -5.24
C GLU A 10 -7.53 1.36 -4.10
N PHE A 11 -7.58 0.05 -3.78
CA PHE A 11 -6.70 -0.53 -2.75
C PHE A 11 -5.23 -0.50 -3.17
N GLU A 12 -4.92 -0.83 -4.42
CA GLU A 12 -3.56 -0.88 -4.94
C GLU A 12 -2.95 0.54 -5.01
N GLU A 13 -3.75 1.56 -5.35
CA GLU A 13 -3.34 2.96 -5.29
C GLU A 13 -2.93 3.38 -3.87
N VAL A 14 -3.73 3.04 -2.88
CA VAL A 14 -3.45 3.36 -1.47
C VAL A 14 -2.22 2.61 -0.96
N VAL A 15 -2.03 1.34 -1.37
CA VAL A 15 -0.83 0.56 -1.03
C VAL A 15 0.43 1.20 -1.63
N LEU A 16 0.40 1.61 -2.90
CA LEU A 16 1.54 2.26 -3.55
C LEU A 16 1.86 3.62 -2.92
N LEU A 17 0.84 4.38 -2.50
CA LEU A 17 1.03 5.63 -1.75
C LEU A 17 1.74 5.37 -0.41
N ALA A 18 1.29 4.37 0.36
CA ALA A 18 1.92 4.00 1.61
C ALA A 18 3.39 3.55 1.41
N VAL A 19 3.67 2.78 0.36
CA VAL A 19 5.06 2.40 0.00
C VAL A 19 5.93 3.62 -0.32
N ALA A 20 5.38 4.60 -1.03
CA ALA A 20 6.10 5.84 -1.35
C ALA A 20 6.43 6.65 -0.10
N VAL A 21 5.52 6.69 0.89
CA VAL A 21 5.73 7.35 2.19
C VAL A 21 6.76 6.62 3.05
N LEU A 22 6.71 5.28 3.07
CA LEU A 22 7.53 4.44 3.96
C LEU A 22 8.90 4.08 3.38
N THR A 23 9.19 4.42 2.13
CA THR A 23 10.49 4.16 1.51
C THR A 23 11.63 4.81 2.33
N PRO A 24 12.72 4.08 2.63
CA PRO A 24 13.12 2.76 2.11
C PRO A 24 12.70 1.56 2.99
N ARG A 25 11.89 1.74 4.03
CA ARG A 25 11.48 0.69 4.99
C ARG A 25 10.13 0.04 4.66
N ALA A 26 9.67 0.16 3.42
CA ALA A 26 8.36 -0.30 2.96
C ALA A 26 8.28 -1.84 2.79
N TYR A 27 8.47 -2.57 3.88
CA TYR A 27 8.16 -4.00 3.96
C TYR A 27 6.64 -4.20 4.10
N SER A 28 6.10 -5.32 3.62
CA SER A 28 4.65 -5.57 3.65
C SER A 28 4.01 -5.50 5.04
N VAL A 29 4.78 -5.81 6.10
CA VAL A 29 4.35 -5.63 7.50
C VAL A 29 4.22 -4.14 7.85
N ALA A 30 5.24 -3.34 7.54
CA ALA A 30 5.23 -1.90 7.81
C ALA A 30 4.13 -1.17 7.03
N VAL A 31 3.88 -1.57 5.78
CA VAL A 31 2.79 -1.03 4.97
C VAL A 31 1.43 -1.43 5.55
N ALA A 32 1.25 -2.68 5.97
CA ALA A 32 0.01 -3.12 6.62
C ALA A 32 -0.25 -2.36 7.92
N GLU A 33 0.76 -2.21 8.79
CA GLU A 33 0.65 -1.46 10.04
C GLU A 33 0.30 0.02 9.81
N GLU A 34 0.91 0.67 8.82
CA GLU A 34 0.61 2.06 8.47
C GLU A 34 -0.84 2.21 7.98
N LEU A 35 -1.30 1.31 7.10
CA LEU A 35 -2.67 1.33 6.61
C LEU A 35 -3.68 1.06 7.73
N GLU A 36 -3.35 0.19 8.68
CA GLU A 36 -4.17 -0.05 9.87
C GLU A 36 -4.25 1.20 10.76
N GLN A 37 -3.13 1.91 10.95
CA GLN A 37 -3.08 3.13 11.74
C GLN A 37 -3.88 4.27 11.11
N GLU A 38 -3.73 4.49 9.81
CA GLU A 38 -4.39 5.59 9.09
C GLU A 38 -5.88 5.32 8.83
N THR A 39 -6.27 4.07 8.56
CA THR A 39 -7.64 3.73 8.18
C THR A 39 -8.48 3.12 9.31
N GLY A 40 -7.84 2.66 10.39
CA GLY A 40 -8.50 1.92 11.48
C GLY A 40 -9.05 0.55 11.07
N ARG A 41 -8.71 0.06 9.86
CA ARG A 41 -9.17 -1.22 9.32
C ARG A 41 -8.02 -2.20 9.29
N LEU A 42 -8.25 -3.42 9.75
CA LEU A 42 -7.26 -4.50 9.67
C LEU A 42 -6.90 -4.79 8.20
N VAL A 43 -5.61 -4.74 7.88
CA VAL A 43 -5.07 -5.03 6.55
C VAL A 43 -4.08 -6.17 6.67
N SER A 44 -4.34 -7.29 5.99
CA SER A 44 -3.41 -8.41 6.04
C SER A 44 -2.18 -8.13 5.16
N THR A 45 -1.03 -8.61 5.62
CA THR A 45 0.22 -8.57 4.84
C THR A 45 0.10 -9.31 3.50
N GLY A 46 -0.77 -10.33 3.43
CA GLY A 46 -1.09 -11.02 2.18
C GLY A 46 -1.87 -10.16 1.18
N ALA A 47 -2.77 -9.30 1.64
CA ALA A 47 -3.46 -8.35 0.78
C ALA A 47 -2.48 -7.30 0.22
N VAL A 48 -1.57 -6.79 1.07
CA VAL A 48 -0.50 -5.88 0.63
C VAL A 48 0.40 -6.56 -0.40
N HIS A 49 0.74 -7.83 -0.19
CA HIS A 49 1.58 -8.59 -1.15
C HIS A 49 0.88 -8.81 -2.50
N ALA A 50 -0.44 -8.97 -2.52
CA ALA A 50 -1.20 -9.11 -3.76
C ALA A 50 -1.30 -7.80 -4.57
N ALA A 51 -1.12 -6.65 -3.91
CA ALA A 51 -1.21 -5.31 -4.49
C ALA A 51 0.15 -4.73 -4.95
N LEU A 52 1.26 -5.40 -4.63
CA LEU A 52 2.63 -5.05 -5.05
C LEU A 52 3.07 -5.90 -6.24
#